data_AF-A0A0P0FSM8-F1
#
_entry.id   AF-A0A0P0FSM8-F1
#
_cell.length_a   1.000
_cell.length_b   1.000
_cell.length_c   1.000
_cell.angle_alpha   90.00
_cell.angle_beta   90.00
_cell.angle_gamma   90.00
#
_symmetry.space_group_name_H-M   'P 1'
#
loop_
_entity.id
_entity.type
_entity.pdbx_description
1 polymer ?
#
loop_
_entity_poly.entity_id
_entity_poly.type
_entity_poly.pdbx_seq_one_letter_code
_entity_poly.pdbx_strand_id
1 'polypeptide(L)'
;MDRIKAVLICLPCILLGCTHRSNDFYHRTINYIIPLVDGGYIVDDYIHLYGLATNDSNSVYEISGMDSPFSRPEYPSKIIKEKGKYFCFTELDEPELSAEQVYKLTNQLPILSQKKSPCTNDLKL
;
A
#
# COMPACT_ATOMS: atom_id res chain seq x y z
N MET A 1 4.32 6.99 -21.35
CA MET A 1 5.13 8.18 -21.02
C MET A 1 4.90 8.51 -19.55
N ASP A 2 5.83 8.39 -18.61
CA ASP A 2 7.14 7.77 -18.57
C ASP A 2 7.60 7.83 -17.09
N ARG A 3 8.28 6.77 -16.64
CA ARG A 3 9.11 6.65 -15.43
C ARG A 3 8.40 6.43 -14.08
N ILE A 4 7.98 5.18 -13.83
CA ILE A 4 8.12 4.63 -12.47
C ILE A 4 9.63 4.56 -12.20
N LYS A 5 10.12 5.44 -11.33
CA LYS A 5 11.50 5.40 -10.83
C LYS A 5 11.50 4.43 -9.66
N ALA A 6 11.95 3.20 -9.88
CA ALA A 6 12.23 2.27 -8.80
C ALA A 6 13.21 2.93 -7.82
N VAL A 7 12.80 3.15 -6.57
CA VAL A 7 13.67 3.69 -5.52
C VAL A 7 14.20 2.50 -4.73
N LEU A 8 15.45 2.13 -4.98
CA LEU A 8 16.15 1.07 -4.26
C LEU A 8 16.63 1.60 -2.91
N ILE A 9 15.88 1.34 -1.84
CA ILE A 9 16.28 1.71 -0.47
C ILE A 9 17.05 0.52 0.14
N CYS A 10 18.37 0.56 0.10
CA CYS A 10 19.21 -0.39 0.84
C CYS A 10 19.41 0.12 2.27
N LEU A 11 18.81 -0.54 3.27
CA LEU A 11 19.18 -0.34 4.67
C LEU A 11 20.38 -1.24 5.03
N PRO A 12 21.11 -0.97 6.11
CA PRO A 12 21.92 -2.01 6.74
C PRO A 12 21.58 -2.08 8.23
N CYS A 13 21.00 -3.20 8.68
CA CYS A 13 20.84 -3.48 10.11
C CYS A 13 21.46 -4.84 10.45
N ILE A 14 22.74 -4.80 10.81
CA ILE A 14 23.52 -5.95 11.28
C ILE A 14 23.00 -6.34 12.69
N LEU A 15 22.53 -7.59 12.79
CA LEU A 15 22.30 -8.43 13.99
C LEU A 15 20.92 -8.47 14.67
N LEU A 16 20.49 -9.73 14.87
CA LEU A 16 19.65 -10.33 15.93
C LEU A 16 18.15 -10.60 15.65
N GLY A 17 17.90 -11.86 15.28
CA GLY A 17 16.80 -12.69 15.82
C GLY A 17 15.43 -12.47 15.20
N CYS A 18 14.57 -13.49 15.25
CA CYS A 18 13.20 -13.46 14.73
C CYS A 18 12.45 -12.23 15.26
N THR A 19 12.37 -11.16 14.46
CA THR A 19 11.68 -9.94 14.86
C THR A 19 10.32 -9.93 14.19
N HIS A 20 9.27 -10.04 15.02
CA HIS A 20 8.00 -9.44 14.67
C HIS A 20 8.28 -8.01 14.23
N ARG A 21 8.03 -7.69 12.96
CA ARG A 21 8.41 -6.41 12.37
C ARG A 21 7.73 -5.29 13.15
N SER A 22 8.51 -4.53 13.93
CA SER A 22 7.92 -3.51 14.80
C SER A 22 7.20 -2.46 13.95
N ASN A 23 6.18 -1.81 14.52
CA ASN A 23 5.52 -0.68 13.85
C ASN A 23 6.53 0.40 13.40
N ASP A 24 7.65 0.53 14.09
CA ASP A 24 8.73 1.48 13.78
C ASP A 24 9.32 1.26 12.38
N PHE A 25 9.34 0.02 11.89
CA PHE A 25 9.82 -0.28 10.54
C PHE A 25 8.95 0.39 9.47
N TYR A 26 7.63 0.24 9.56
CA TYR A 26 6.71 0.78 8.57
C TYR A 26 6.73 2.31 8.57
N HIS A 27 6.73 2.93 9.76
CA HIS A 27 6.86 4.38 9.87
C HIS A 27 8.19 4.89 9.35
N ARG A 28 9.30 4.16 9.55
CA ARG A 28 10.59 4.49 8.96
C ARG A 28 10.54 4.46 7.43
N THR A 29 9.96 3.40 6.84
CA THR A 29 9.80 3.30 5.37
C THR A 29 8.96 4.45 4.83
N ILE A 30 7.84 4.77 5.49
CA ILE A 30 6.99 5.91 5.11
C ILE A 30 7.79 7.22 5.16
N ASN A 31 8.58 7.46 6.22
CA ASN A 31 9.39 8.67 6.34
C ASN A 31 10.40 8.86 5.21
N TYR A 32 10.86 7.80 4.55
CA TYR A 32 11.70 7.91 3.35
C TYR A 32 10.92 8.32 2.09
N ILE A 33 9.63 8.00 2.03
CA ILE A 33 8.75 8.27 0.89
C ILE A 33 8.08 9.65 1.01
N ILE A 34 7.84 10.12 2.23
CA ILE A 34 7.21 11.40 2.52
C ILE A 34 7.85 12.58 1.75
N PRO A 35 9.18 12.72 1.64
CA PRO A 35 9.78 13.77 0.82
C PRO A 35 9.40 13.70 -0.67
N LEU A 36 9.15 12.51 -1.21
CA LEU A 36 8.68 12.33 -2.59
C LEU A 36 7.21 12.78 -2.74
N VAL A 37 6.39 12.54 -1.72
CA VAL A 37 5.00 13.00 -1.65
C VAL A 37 4.97 14.52 -1.51
N ASP A 38 5.69 15.08 -0.54
CA ASP A 38 5.76 16.51 -0.29
C ASP A 38 6.33 17.27 -1.51
N GLY A 39 7.25 16.64 -2.24
CA GLY A 39 7.82 17.17 -3.49
C GLY A 39 6.92 17.01 -4.72
N GLY A 40 5.74 16.40 -4.59
CA GLY A 40 4.80 16.20 -5.70
C GLY A 40 5.23 15.16 -6.74
N TYR A 41 6.22 14.31 -6.43
CA TYR A 41 6.65 13.21 -7.31
C TYR A 41 5.68 12.03 -7.27
N ILE A 42 4.95 11.87 -6.16
CA ILE A 42 3.85 10.92 -6.01
C ILE A 42 2.64 11.73 -5.54
N VAL A 43 1.64 11.87 -6.41
CA VAL A 43 0.47 12.72 -6.17
C VAL A 43 -0.76 11.91 -5.76
N ASP A 44 -0.74 10.62 -6.01
CA ASP A 44 -1.83 9.67 -5.78
C ASP A 44 -2.18 9.54 -4.29
N ASP A 45 -3.42 9.16 -4.00
CA ASP A 45 -3.89 8.98 -2.61
C ASP A 45 -3.48 7.63 -2.02
N TYR A 46 -3.30 6.62 -2.86
CA TYR A 46 -2.85 5.29 -2.46
C TYR A 46 -1.45 5.04 -2.98
N ILE A 47 -0.51 4.89 -2.06
CA ILE A 47 0.90 4.62 -2.35
C ILE A 47 1.15 3.15 -2.02
N HIS A 48 1.33 2.35 -3.06
CA HIS A 48 1.58 0.92 -2.95
C HIS A 48 3.07 0.65 -2.80
N LEU A 49 3.42 -0.13 -1.78
CA LEU A 49 4.75 -0.65 -1.50
C LEU A 49 4.71 -2.17 -1.65
N TYR A 50 5.11 -2.66 -2.81
CA TYR A 50 5.15 -4.09 -3.08
C TYR A 50 6.53 -4.65 -2.74
N GLY A 51 6.60 -5.55 -1.77
CA GLY A 51 7.83 -6.17 -1.31
C GLY A 51 8.43 -7.05 -2.41
N LEU A 52 9.63 -6.72 -2.87
CA LEU A 52 10.37 -7.49 -3.87
C LEU A 52 11.36 -8.47 -3.23
N ALA A 53 11.94 -8.07 -2.10
CA ALA A 53 12.87 -8.89 -1.33
C ALA A 53 12.90 -8.40 0.11
N THR A 54 12.89 -9.34 1.06
CA THR A 54 13.03 -9.06 2.49
C THR A 54 14.06 -10.00 3.08
N ASN A 55 14.91 -9.49 3.95
CA ASN A 55 15.75 -10.29 4.84
C ASN A 55 15.70 -9.70 6.25
N ASP A 56 16.37 -10.35 7.20
CA ASP A 56 16.38 -9.96 8.62
C ASP A 56 16.79 -8.49 8.87
N SER A 57 17.45 -7.86 7.91
CA SER A 57 18.01 -6.52 8.02
C SER A 57 17.31 -5.49 7.13
N ASN A 58 16.78 -5.92 5.98
CA ASN A 58 16.49 -5.06 4.83
C ASN A 58 15.23 -5.46 4.11
N SER A 59 14.65 -4.49 3.40
CA SER A 59 13.46 -4.70 2.59
C SER A 59 13.51 -3.80 1.37
N VAL A 60 13.24 -4.40 0.22
CA VAL A 60 13.22 -3.72 -1.07
C VAL A 60 11.79 -3.65 -1.53
N TYR A 61 11.31 -2.45 -1.82
CA TYR A 61 9.95 -2.22 -2.32
C TYR A 61 9.98 -1.67 -3.74
N GLU A 62 9.05 -2.14 -4.55
CA GLU A 62 8.54 -1.36 -5.66
C GLU A 62 7.53 -0.35 -5.10
N ILE A 63 7.70 0.93 -5.45
CA ILE A 63 6.82 2.01 -5.00
C ILE A 63 6.03 2.53 -6.20
N SER A 64 4.71 2.62 -6.05
CA SER A 64 3.80 3.09 -7.10
C SER A 64 2.64 3.88 -6.50
N GLY A 65 2.29 5.00 -7.10
CA GLY A 65 1.04 5.70 -6.82
C GLY A 65 -0.10 5.06 -7.62
N MET A 66 -1.25 4.88 -6.99
CA MET A 66 -2.42 4.20 -7.55
C MET A 66 -3.74 4.86 -7.10
N ASP A 67 -4.82 4.62 -7.85
CA ASP A 67 -6.15 5.17 -7.56
C ASP A 67 -6.91 4.46 -6.43
N SER A 68 -6.47 3.26 -6.02
CA SER A 68 -7.22 2.40 -5.09
C SER A 68 -6.29 1.44 -4.34
N PRO A 69 -6.64 1.00 -3.11
CA PRO A 69 -5.89 -0.04 -2.41
C PRO A 69 -6.05 -1.42 -3.07
N PHE A 70 -6.99 -1.59 -4.00
CA PHE A 70 -7.24 -2.82 -4.74
C PHE A 70 -6.68 -2.80 -6.16
N SER A 71 -5.84 -1.83 -6.51
CA SER A 71 -5.31 -1.71 -7.86
C SER A 71 -4.27 -2.79 -8.22
N ARG A 72 -3.84 -3.60 -7.26
CA ARG A 72 -2.99 -4.78 -7.46
C ARG A 72 -3.78 -6.07 -7.22
N PRO A 73 -3.38 -7.20 -7.84
CA PRO A 73 -4.04 -8.49 -7.65
C PRO A 73 -4.02 -8.96 -6.18
N GLU A 74 -2.88 -8.80 -5.51
CA GLU A 74 -2.68 -9.10 -4.10
C GLU A 74 -3.17 -7.94 -3.23
N TYR A 75 -3.92 -8.25 -2.18
CA TYR A 75 -4.39 -7.22 -1.26
C TYR A 75 -3.23 -6.79 -0.35
N PRO A 76 -3.25 -5.54 0.14
CA PRO A 76 -2.23 -5.10 1.09
C PRO A 76 -2.30 -5.93 2.36
N SER A 77 -1.15 -6.34 2.89
CA SER A 77 -1.02 -6.95 4.22
C SER A 77 -1.09 -5.90 5.33
N LYS A 78 -0.77 -4.64 5.02
CA LYS A 78 -0.90 -3.51 5.96
C LYS A 78 -1.26 -2.22 5.25
N ILE A 79 -2.10 -1.41 5.88
CA ILE A 79 -2.41 -0.05 5.41
C ILE A 79 -2.17 0.93 6.56
N ILE A 80 -1.40 1.97 6.30
CA ILE A 80 -1.14 3.06 7.24
C ILE A 80 -1.54 4.38 6.58
N LYS A 81 -2.32 5.20 7.30
CA LYS A 81 -2.67 6.55 6.85
C LYS A 81 -1.70 7.55 7.47
N GLU A 82 -0.96 8.27 6.63
CA GLU A 82 0.04 9.26 7.06
C GLU A 82 -0.01 10.46 6.11
N LYS A 83 0.02 11.69 6.64
CA LYS A 83 -0.11 12.94 5.85
C LYS A 83 -1.28 12.95 4.84
N GLY A 84 -2.41 12.34 5.19
CA GLY A 84 -3.59 12.29 4.34
C GLY A 84 -3.51 11.29 3.17
N LYS A 85 -2.40 10.55 3.05
CA LYS A 85 -2.19 9.49 2.06
C LYS A 85 -2.31 8.11 2.70
N TYR A 86 -2.62 7.09 1.90
CA TYR A 86 -2.70 5.70 2.32
C TYR A 86 -1.49 4.93 1.80
N PHE A 87 -0.64 4.45 2.70
CA PHE A 87 0.51 3.61 2.38
C PHE A 87 0.09 2.14 2.49
N CYS A 88 -0.01 1.47 1.35
CA CYS A 88 -0.48 0.10 1.18
C CYS A 88 0.72 -0.83 1.01
N PHE A 89 1.07 -1.58 2.05
CA PHE A 89 2.17 -2.54 2.02
C PHE A 89 1.64 -3.91 1.60
N THR A 90 2.32 -4.53 0.63
CA THR A 90 2.14 -5.93 0.27
C THR A 90 3.47 -6.63 0.54
N GLU A 91 3.57 -7.29 1.69
CA GLU A 91 4.77 -8.02 2.12
C GLU A 91 4.69 -9.48 1.70
N LEU A 92 5.82 -10.07 1.31
CA LEU A 92 5.86 -11.45 0.81
C LEU A 92 5.49 -12.51 1.87
N ASP A 93 5.80 -12.25 3.14
CA ASP A 93 5.64 -13.21 4.24
C ASP A 93 4.51 -12.84 5.23
N GLU A 94 3.73 -11.80 4.93
CA GLU A 94 2.62 -11.37 5.79
C GLU A 94 1.27 -11.66 5.11
N PRO A 95 0.24 -12.09 5.87
CA PRO A 95 -1.06 -12.37 5.29
C PRO A 95 -1.74 -11.10 4.76
N GLU A 96 -2.47 -11.25 3.66
CA GLU A 96 -3.28 -10.19 3.07
C GLU A 96 -4.42 -9.76 4.03
N LEU A 97 -4.73 -8.47 4.05
CA LEU A 97 -5.94 -7.97 4.70
C LEU A 97 -7.18 -8.44 3.93
N SER A 98 -8.26 -8.76 4.66
CA SER A 98 -9.54 -9.02 4.03
C SER A 98 -10.13 -7.75 3.40
N ALA A 99 -11.00 -7.92 2.40
CA ALA A 99 -11.75 -6.82 1.79
C ALA A 99 -12.46 -5.93 2.84
N GLU A 100 -13.02 -6.54 3.88
CA GLU A 100 -13.70 -5.84 4.97
C GLU A 100 -12.72 -5.00 5.81
N GLN A 101 -11.52 -5.51 6.08
CA GLN A 101 -10.49 -4.76 6.78
C GLN A 101 -10.02 -3.56 5.95
N VAL A 102 -9.77 -3.75 4.65
CA VAL A 102 -9.40 -2.65 3.76
C VAL A 102 -10.51 -1.61 3.70
N TYR A 103 -11.77 -2.02 3.59
CA TYR A 103 -12.92 -1.10 3.63
C TYR A 103 -12.99 -0.30 4.93
N LYS A 104 -12.83 -0.94 6.09
CA LYS A 104 -12.83 -0.25 7.40
C LYS A 104 -11.71 0.80 7.50
N LEU A 105 -10.56 0.55 6.88
CA LEU A 105 -9.40 1.44 6.93
C LEU A 105 -9.46 2.59 5.91
N THR A 106 -10.02 2.33 4.73
CA THR A 106 -9.90 3.23 3.57
C THR A 106 -11.24 3.76 3.06
N ASN A 107 -12.35 3.17 3.51
CA ASN A 107 -13.70 3.36 2.96
C ASN A 107 -13.82 3.00 1.46
N GLN A 108 -12.90 2.18 0.94
CA GLN A 108 -12.93 1.68 -0.44
C GLN A 108 -13.49 0.26 -0.50
N LEU A 109 -14.36 0.02 -1.48
CA LEU A 109 -14.87 -1.31 -1.79
C LEU A 109 -14.03 -1.97 -2.89
N PRO A 110 -13.87 -3.31 -2.87
CA PRO A 110 -13.23 -4.04 -3.96
C PRO A 110 -13.90 -3.73 -5.30
N ILE A 111 -13.11 -3.70 -6.37
CA ILE A 111 -13.58 -3.40 -7.73
C ILE A 111 -14.71 -4.36 -8.16
N LEU A 112 -14.67 -5.61 -7.70
CA LEU A 112 -15.71 -6.62 -7.96
C LEU A 112 -17.06 -6.28 -7.30
N SER A 113 -17.05 -5.56 -6.18
CA SER A 113 -18.27 -5.12 -5.47
C SER A 113 -18.90 -3.87 -6.12
N GLN A 114 -18.12 -3.05 -6.83
CA GLN A 114 -18.64 -1.86 -7.51
C GLN A 114 -19.39 -2.18 -8.82
N LYS A 115 -19.19 -3.36 -9.40
CA LYS A 115 -20.02 -3.87 -10.51
C LYS A 115 -21.42 -4.30 -10.10
N LYS A 116 -21.73 -4.30 -8.80
CA LYS A 116 -23.06 -4.64 -8.25
C LYS A 116 -23.82 -3.38 -7.80
N SER A 117 -23.76 -2.30 -8.58
CA SER A 117 -24.76 -1.25 -8.46
C SER A 117 -26.07 -1.74 -9.11
N PRO A 118 -27.22 -1.70 -8.41
CA PRO A 118 -28.50 -2.06 -9.01
C PRO A 118 -28.83 -1.01 -10.07
N CYS A 119 -29.18 -1.45 -11.28
CA CYS A 119 -29.93 -0.60 -12.20
C CYS A 119 -31.11 0.00 -11.41
N THR A 120 -31.10 1.32 -11.33
CA THR A 120 -32.07 2.15 -10.66
C THR A 120 -33.44 1.84 -11.25
N ASN A 121 -34.45 1.69 -10.39
CA ASN A 121 -35.84 1.63 -10.77
C ASN A 121 -36.19 2.87 -11.59
N ASP A 122 -36.57 2.69 -12.85
CA ASP A 122 -37.41 3.61 -13.59
C ASP A 122 -38.15 2.83 -14.69
N LEU A 123 -39.33 2.31 -14.34
CA LEU A 123 -40.53 2.66 -15.09
C LEU A 123 -41.76 2.47 -14.18
N LYS A 124 -42.47 3.58 -14.08
CA LYS A 124 -43.60 3.91 -13.22
C LYS A 124 -44.85 3.87 -14.10
N LEU A 125 -45.92 3.28 -13.56
CA LEU A 125 -47.27 3.04 -14.11
C LEU A 125 -47.41 1.99 -15.22
#